data_AF-A0A0F2PC13-F1
#
_entry.id   AF-A0A0F2PC13-F1
#
_cell.length_a   1.000
_cell.length_b   1.000
_cell.length_c   1.000
_cell.angle_alpha   90.00
_cell.angle_beta   90.00
_cell.angle_gamma   90.00
#
_symmetry.space_group_name_H-M   'P 1'
#
loop_
_entity.id
_entity.type
_entity.pdbx_description
1 polymer ?
#
loop_
_entity_poly.entity_id
_entity_poly.type
_entity_poly.pdbx_seq_one_letter_code
_entity_poly.pdbx_strand_id
1 'polypeptide(L)'
;MNGTPKCTICGQALNAALIRGRHKKCYNCIDQTHLDIILSPAQLSKTFSKQWTSSLLVKYFWYLKETGISISGIRKNVDKAKKILLLAESAFLNPSEITVDWVEKICEQVPRRLRLVKTSLLCFLQEQGILKMPDENDLLQARILKQIEQIPAGFRRLVNIYYQTRLELRNRQISHNEATPLSLQTINSDIGIFSRFVKWLDHEHQEVSSWNLVQESHVHEFLLILTPHNREIVRKDLYVLFKLARRRKAITHIPMTNYPARELPPVSEPLSMTEQKRVARILLQSI
;
A
#
# COMPACT_ATOMS: atom_id res chain seq x y z
N MET A 1 -55.00 -18.92 20.58
CA MET A 1 -53.67 -18.88 19.91
C MET A 1 -53.29 -17.41 19.74
N ASN A 2 -52.45 -16.86 20.62
CA ASN A 2 -52.07 -15.44 20.56
C ASN A 2 -51.07 -15.24 19.43
N GLY A 3 -51.50 -14.67 18.32
CA GLY A 3 -50.64 -14.35 17.20
C GLY A 3 -49.50 -13.42 17.64
N THR A 4 -48.27 -13.80 17.32
CA THR A 4 -47.09 -12.94 17.56
C THR A 4 -47.31 -11.58 16.90
N PRO A 5 -47.16 -10.45 17.61
CA PRO A 5 -47.28 -9.12 17.05
C PRO A 5 -46.41 -8.95 15.81
N LYS A 6 -46.98 -8.44 14.71
CA LYS A 6 -46.30 -8.25 13.43
C LYS A 6 -45.98 -6.78 13.19
N CYS A 7 -44.93 -6.52 12.42
CA CYS A 7 -44.55 -5.19 11.97
C CYS A 7 -45.62 -4.61 11.04
N THR A 8 -46.03 -3.37 11.28
CA THR A 8 -47.05 -2.68 10.48
C THR A 8 -46.62 -2.33 9.05
N ILE A 9 -45.34 -2.46 8.72
CA ILE A 9 -44.79 -2.13 7.39
C ILE A 9 -44.54 -3.39 6.57
N CYS A 10 -43.76 -4.34 7.11
CA CYS A 10 -43.33 -5.53 6.35
C CYS A 10 -44.04 -6.82 6.77
N GLY A 11 -44.92 -6.79 7.76
CA GLY A 11 -45.65 -7.98 8.24
C GLY A 11 -44.81 -9.01 8.99
N GLN A 12 -43.49 -8.80 9.15
CA GLN A 12 -42.62 -9.72 9.91
C GLN A 12 -42.93 -9.73 11.40
N ALA A 13 -42.75 -10.88 12.06
CA ALA A 13 -42.92 -11.01 13.50
C ALA A 13 -41.94 -10.08 14.25
N LEU A 14 -42.43 -9.40 15.27
CA LEU A 14 -41.63 -8.50 16.09
C LEU A 14 -40.84 -9.31 17.13
N ASN A 15 -39.59 -8.91 17.36
CA ASN A 15 -38.78 -9.48 18.44
C ASN A 15 -39.36 -9.13 19.82
N ALA A 16 -39.15 -10.01 20.81
CA ALA A 16 -39.66 -9.83 22.17
C ALA A 16 -39.24 -8.50 22.83
N ALA A 17 -38.05 -7.98 22.50
CA ALA A 17 -37.61 -6.67 22.96
C ALA A 17 -38.47 -5.51 22.40
N LEU A 18 -38.84 -5.59 21.11
CA LEU A 18 -39.69 -4.58 20.46
C LEU A 18 -41.12 -4.63 20.99
N ILE A 19 -41.62 -5.83 21.27
CA ILE A 19 -42.95 -6.06 21.85
C ILE A 19 -43.01 -5.45 23.26
N ARG A 20 -42.01 -5.72 24.12
CA ARG A 20 -41.91 -5.13 25.47
C ARG A 20 -41.85 -3.60 25.42
N GLY A 21 -41.14 -3.04 24.43
CA GLY A 21 -41.07 -1.60 24.18
C GLY A 21 -42.30 -0.99 23.50
N ARG A 22 -43.38 -1.75 23.27
CA ARG A 22 -44.60 -1.31 22.56
C ARG A 22 -44.34 -0.74 21.14
N HIS A 23 -43.27 -1.18 20.48
CA HIS A 23 -42.98 -0.74 19.11
C HIS A 23 -43.89 -1.44 18.09
N LYS A 24 -44.33 -0.70 17.07
CA LYS A 24 -45.16 -1.21 15.96
C LYS A 24 -44.34 -1.62 14.72
N LYS A 25 -43.06 -1.25 14.67
CA LYS A 25 -42.17 -1.44 13.51
C LYS A 25 -40.99 -2.34 13.90
N CYS A 26 -40.53 -3.20 12.97
CA CYS A 26 -39.30 -3.97 13.16
C CYS A 26 -38.06 -3.08 12.97
N TYR A 27 -36.90 -3.52 13.49
CA TYR A 27 -35.65 -2.77 13.37
C TYR A 27 -35.28 -2.42 11.92
N ASN A 28 -35.46 -3.35 10.98
CA ASN A 28 -35.17 -3.11 9.56
C ASN A 28 -36.04 -1.99 8.98
N CYS A 29 -37.34 -1.99 9.26
CA CYS A 29 -38.24 -0.93 8.76
C CYS A 29 -37.98 0.41 9.45
N ILE A 30 -37.56 0.42 10.72
CA ILE A 30 -37.13 1.64 11.42
C ILE A 30 -35.87 2.19 10.75
N ASP A 31 -34.86 1.35 10.54
CA ASP A 31 -33.60 1.75 9.91
C ASP A 31 -33.80 2.20 8.46
N GLN A 32 -34.69 1.54 7.71
CA GLN A 32 -35.07 1.96 6.35
C GLN A 32 -35.79 3.31 6.35
N THR A 33 -36.77 3.52 7.23
CA THR A 33 -37.46 4.82 7.35
C THR A 33 -36.45 5.94 7.65
N HIS A 34 -35.46 5.66 8.50
CA HIS A 34 -34.41 6.62 8.83
C HIS A 34 -33.50 6.94 7.63
N LEU A 35 -33.13 5.92 6.85
CA LEU A 35 -32.39 6.09 5.59
C LEU A 35 -33.20 6.94 4.59
N ASP A 36 -34.49 6.65 4.42
CA ASP A 36 -35.37 7.39 3.51
C ASP A 36 -35.46 8.88 3.91
N ILE A 37 -35.51 9.17 5.22
CA ILE A 37 -35.47 10.55 5.72
C ILE A 37 -34.12 11.21 5.42
N ILE A 38 -33.00 10.55 5.73
CA ILE A 38 -31.64 11.11 5.50
C ILE A 38 -31.40 11.41 4.03
N LEU A 39 -31.84 10.51 3.15
CA LEU A 39 -31.63 10.58 1.71
C LEU A 39 -32.73 11.36 0.99
N SER A 40 -33.74 11.86 1.71
CA SER A 40 -34.79 12.68 1.13
C SER A 40 -34.22 13.99 0.57
N PRO A 41 -34.73 14.48 -0.58
CA PRO A 41 -34.23 15.73 -1.19
C PRO A 41 -34.24 16.92 -0.23
N ALA A 42 -35.30 17.05 0.58
CA ALA A 42 -35.44 18.11 1.57
C ALA A 42 -34.40 18.04 2.68
N GLN A 43 -34.04 16.84 3.14
CA GLN A 43 -33.02 16.67 4.18
C GLN A 43 -31.61 16.84 3.60
N LEU A 44 -31.38 16.39 2.36
CA LEU A 44 -30.10 16.54 1.67
C LEU A 44 -29.78 18.02 1.42
N SER A 45 -30.74 18.81 0.91
CA SER A 45 -30.56 20.25 0.69
C SER A 45 -30.37 21.05 1.98
N LYS A 46 -30.97 20.59 3.10
CA LYS A 46 -30.72 21.17 4.43
C LYS A 46 -29.35 20.81 5.01
N THR A 47 -28.82 19.65 4.65
CA THR A 47 -27.56 19.16 5.23
C THR A 47 -26.34 19.63 4.45
N PHE A 48 -26.38 19.55 3.12
CA PHE A 48 -25.26 19.86 2.24
C PHE A 48 -25.55 21.13 1.44
N SER A 49 -24.59 22.05 1.43
CA SER A 49 -24.62 23.25 0.58
C SER A 49 -24.18 22.94 -0.85
N LYS A 50 -23.34 21.92 -1.05
CA LYS A 50 -22.83 21.53 -2.38
C LYS A 50 -23.57 20.31 -2.93
N GLN A 51 -24.03 20.43 -4.18
CA GLN A 51 -24.79 19.36 -4.85
C GLN A 51 -23.97 18.08 -5.09
N TRP A 52 -22.66 18.20 -5.29
CA TRP A 52 -21.81 17.02 -5.49
C TRP A 52 -21.74 16.15 -4.22
N THR A 53 -21.77 16.77 -3.02
CA THR A 53 -21.70 16.05 -1.75
C THR A 53 -22.97 15.24 -1.48
N SER A 54 -24.14 15.84 -1.71
CA SER A 54 -25.42 15.16 -1.57
C SER A 54 -25.57 14.04 -2.59
N SER A 55 -25.15 14.28 -3.84
CA SER A 55 -25.12 13.26 -4.89
C SER A 55 -24.21 12.08 -4.52
N LEU A 56 -23.04 12.35 -3.91
CA LEU A 56 -22.13 11.30 -3.45
C LEU A 56 -22.72 10.46 -2.32
N LEU A 57 -23.40 11.06 -1.36
CA LEU A 57 -24.03 10.30 -0.27
C LEU A 57 -25.11 9.34 -0.80
N VAL A 58 -25.90 9.79 -1.78
CA VAL A 58 -26.91 8.95 -2.45
C VAL A 58 -26.25 7.80 -3.21
N LYS A 59 -25.22 8.10 -4.00
CA LYS A 59 -24.45 7.06 -4.71
C LYS A 59 -23.83 6.04 -3.74
N TYR A 60 -23.31 6.51 -2.61
CA TYR A 60 -22.73 5.66 -1.58
C TYR A 60 -23.77 4.73 -0.94
N PHE A 61 -25.00 5.21 -0.73
CA PHE A 61 -26.11 4.36 -0.28
C PHE A 61 -26.39 3.22 -1.27
N TRP A 62 -26.43 3.52 -2.57
CA TRP A 62 -26.65 2.50 -3.61
C TRP A 62 -25.52 1.49 -3.69
N TYR A 63 -24.26 1.96 -3.63
CA TYR A 63 -23.09 1.09 -3.51
C TYR A 63 -23.23 0.11 -2.32
N LEU A 64 -23.60 0.61 -1.13
CA LEU A 64 -23.78 -0.25 0.04
C LEU A 64 -24.95 -1.25 -0.12
N LYS A 65 -26.03 -0.86 -0.81
CA LYS A 65 -27.14 -1.76 -1.16
C LYS A 65 -26.65 -2.95 -2.00
N GLU A 66 -25.73 -2.72 -2.93
CA GLU A 66 -25.18 -3.75 -3.81
C GLU A 66 -24.24 -4.73 -3.08
N THR A 67 -23.54 -4.28 -2.03
CA THR A 67 -22.65 -5.15 -1.22
C THR A 67 -23.38 -6.23 -0.39
N GLY A 68 -24.71 -6.23 -0.33
CA GLY A 68 -25.50 -7.22 0.41
C GLY A 68 -25.47 -7.08 1.94
N ILE A 69 -24.93 -5.98 2.48
CA ILE A 69 -24.94 -5.73 3.93
C ILE A 69 -26.37 -5.45 4.46
N SER A 70 -26.59 -5.75 5.74
CA SER A 70 -27.90 -5.50 6.37
C SER A 70 -28.28 -4.02 6.39
N ILE A 71 -29.58 -3.72 6.34
CA ILE A 71 -30.13 -2.35 6.37
C ILE A 71 -29.58 -1.54 7.56
N SER A 72 -29.43 -2.18 8.73
CA SER A 72 -28.82 -1.54 9.90
C SER A 72 -27.35 -1.19 9.68
N GLY A 73 -26.61 -2.06 8.99
CA GLY A 73 -25.25 -1.80 8.53
C GLY A 73 -25.19 -0.63 7.56
N ILE A 74 -26.08 -0.59 6.56
CA ILE A 74 -26.18 0.53 5.61
C ILE A 74 -26.41 1.83 6.35
N ARG A 75 -27.43 1.90 7.23
CA ARG A 75 -27.74 3.11 8.02
C ARG A 75 -26.52 3.61 8.78
N LYS A 76 -25.86 2.73 9.53
CA LYS A 76 -24.65 3.10 10.31
C LYS A 76 -23.53 3.61 9.42
N ASN A 77 -23.35 3.05 8.22
CA ASN A 77 -22.34 3.50 7.27
C ASN A 77 -22.71 4.85 6.64
N VAL A 78 -23.97 5.04 6.23
CA VAL A 78 -24.48 6.29 5.67
C VAL A 78 -24.38 7.44 6.69
N ASP A 79 -24.79 7.22 7.94
CA ASP A 79 -24.68 8.24 9.01
C ASP A 79 -23.24 8.71 9.24
N LYS A 80 -22.29 7.80 9.07
CA LYS A 80 -20.86 8.05 9.26
C LYS A 80 -20.23 8.70 8.04
N ALA A 81 -20.53 8.20 6.84
CA ALA A 81 -20.10 8.79 5.58
C ALA A 81 -20.64 10.21 5.42
N LYS A 82 -21.89 10.47 5.83
CA LYS A 82 -22.49 11.82 5.88
C LYS A 82 -21.59 12.81 6.63
N LYS A 83 -21.04 12.41 7.79
CA LYS A 83 -20.15 13.27 8.58
C LYS A 83 -18.81 13.51 7.88
N ILE A 84 -18.24 12.47 7.26
CA ILE A 84 -16.97 12.59 6.51
C ILE A 84 -17.15 13.47 5.27
N LEU A 85 -18.26 13.31 4.55
CA LEU A 85 -18.57 14.10 3.37
C LEU A 85 -18.86 15.57 3.71
N LEU A 86 -19.43 15.88 4.88
CA LEU A 86 -19.53 17.26 5.36
C LEU A 86 -18.16 17.91 5.60
N LEU A 87 -17.19 17.14 6.10
CA LEU A 87 -15.81 17.63 6.22
C LEU A 87 -15.18 17.84 4.84
N ALA A 88 -15.42 16.93 3.90
CA ALA A 88 -14.94 17.08 2.52
C ALA A 88 -15.53 18.34 1.86
N GLU A 89 -16.82 18.58 2.04
CA GLU A 89 -17.50 19.76 1.53
C GLU A 89 -16.90 21.07 2.06
N SER A 90 -16.55 21.11 3.34
CA SER A 90 -15.90 22.28 3.94
C SER A 90 -14.48 22.51 3.43
N ALA A 91 -13.78 21.43 3.04
CA ALA A 91 -12.37 21.48 2.65
C ALA A 91 -12.16 21.72 1.15
N PHE A 92 -13.08 21.26 0.29
CA PHE A 92 -12.85 21.17 -1.16
C PHE A 92 -13.98 21.77 -1.97
N LEU A 93 -13.65 22.37 -3.12
CA LEU A 93 -14.65 22.85 -4.07
C LEU A 93 -15.27 21.68 -4.84
N ASN A 94 -14.44 20.71 -5.23
CA ASN A 94 -14.82 19.58 -6.08
C ASN A 94 -14.44 18.23 -5.45
N PRO A 95 -15.16 17.14 -5.79
CA PRO A 95 -14.85 15.81 -5.25
C PRO A 95 -13.48 15.28 -5.67
N SER A 96 -12.95 15.69 -6.83
CA SER A 96 -11.65 15.26 -7.36
C SER A 96 -10.44 15.70 -6.52
N GLU A 97 -10.64 16.63 -5.58
CA GLU A 97 -9.61 17.10 -4.66
C GLU A 97 -9.44 16.16 -3.45
N ILE A 98 -10.32 15.18 -3.28
CA ILE A 98 -10.24 14.19 -2.21
C ILE A 98 -9.08 13.22 -2.50
N THR A 99 -8.00 13.33 -1.70
CA THR A 99 -6.84 12.44 -1.79
C THR A 99 -6.89 11.31 -0.75
N VAL A 100 -6.13 10.24 -0.99
CA VAL A 100 -5.94 9.16 -0.01
C VAL A 100 -5.45 9.73 1.31
N ASP A 101 -4.37 10.53 1.29
CA ASP A 101 -3.79 11.15 2.47
C ASP A 101 -4.80 11.97 3.28
N TRP A 102 -5.69 12.70 2.60
CA TRP A 102 -6.75 13.45 3.27
C TRP A 102 -7.74 12.52 3.96
N VAL A 103 -8.19 11.46 3.27
CA VAL A 103 -9.09 10.46 3.86
C VAL A 103 -8.44 9.78 5.06
N GLU A 104 -7.15 9.45 4.97
CA GLU A 104 -6.39 8.85 6.08
C GLU A 104 -6.31 9.79 7.28
N LYS A 105 -5.90 11.04 7.06
CA LYS A 105 -5.76 12.07 8.09
C LYS A 105 -7.09 12.36 8.79
N ILE A 106 -8.18 12.46 8.05
CA ILE A 106 -9.51 12.66 8.64
C ILE A 106 -9.94 11.42 9.44
N CYS A 107 -9.70 10.20 8.93
CA CYS A 107 -10.02 8.98 9.68
C CYS A 107 -9.23 8.86 10.99
N GLU A 108 -8.03 9.43 11.07
CA GLU A 108 -7.24 9.48 12.30
C GLU A 108 -7.78 10.48 13.32
N GLN A 109 -8.17 11.68 12.87
CA GLN A 109 -8.68 12.77 13.71
C GLN A 109 -10.10 12.55 14.23
N VAL A 110 -10.88 11.74 13.53
CA VAL A 110 -12.29 11.51 13.82
C VAL A 110 -12.44 10.32 14.81
N PRO A 111 -13.46 10.30 15.70
CA PRO A 111 -13.65 9.22 16.68
C PRO A 111 -13.59 7.81 16.08
N ARG A 112 -13.01 6.85 16.82
CA ARG A 112 -12.79 5.45 16.38
C ARG A 112 -13.98 4.78 15.71
N ARG A 113 -15.21 5.16 16.08
CA ARG A 113 -16.46 4.64 15.49
C ARG A 113 -16.62 4.99 14.00
N LEU A 114 -16.05 6.10 13.53
CA LEU A 114 -16.10 6.57 12.15
C LEU A 114 -15.05 5.90 11.26
N ARG A 115 -13.96 5.39 11.85
CA ARG A 115 -12.93 4.58 11.15
C ARG A 115 -13.48 3.31 10.50
N LEU A 116 -14.58 2.77 11.05
CA LEU A 116 -15.24 1.56 10.52
C LEU A 116 -15.79 1.74 9.09
N VAL A 117 -15.91 2.98 8.61
CA VAL A 117 -16.37 3.31 7.25
C VAL A 117 -15.21 3.57 6.29
N LYS A 118 -13.97 3.67 6.79
CA LYS A 118 -12.78 3.99 5.98
C LYS A 118 -12.69 3.07 4.77
N THR A 119 -12.72 1.75 5.00
CA THR A 119 -12.54 0.77 3.93
C THR A 119 -13.66 0.85 2.88
N SER A 120 -14.92 0.84 3.30
CA SER A 120 -16.05 0.87 2.36
C SER A 120 -16.14 2.19 1.59
N LEU A 121 -15.81 3.32 2.24
CA LEU A 121 -15.78 4.62 1.60
C LEU A 121 -14.62 4.76 0.62
N LEU A 122 -13.43 4.25 0.96
CA LEU A 122 -12.28 4.24 0.04
C LEU A 122 -12.58 3.42 -1.21
N CYS A 123 -13.10 2.19 -1.05
CA CYS A 123 -13.51 1.35 -2.18
C CYS A 123 -14.54 2.07 -3.07
N PHE A 124 -15.57 2.66 -2.47
CA PHE A 124 -16.56 3.44 -3.20
C PHE A 124 -15.97 4.63 -3.97
N LEU A 125 -15.12 5.45 -3.32
CA LEU A 125 -14.52 6.62 -3.96
C LEU A 125 -13.57 6.21 -5.10
N GLN A 126 -12.91 5.06 -4.98
CA GLN A 126 -12.10 4.47 -6.04
C GLN A 126 -12.97 3.99 -7.22
N GLU A 127 -14.05 3.26 -6.96
CA GLU A 127 -14.99 2.81 -8.01
C GLU A 127 -15.66 3.97 -8.75
N GLN A 128 -15.95 5.07 -8.06
CA GLN A 128 -16.46 6.30 -8.69
C GLN A 128 -15.40 7.08 -9.47
N GLY A 129 -14.14 6.65 -9.48
CA GLY A 129 -13.03 7.34 -10.14
C GLY A 129 -12.65 8.68 -9.52
N ILE A 130 -13.14 8.96 -8.30
CA ILE A 130 -12.86 10.20 -7.56
C ILE A 130 -11.49 10.11 -6.90
N LEU A 131 -11.21 8.96 -6.32
CA LEU A 131 -9.96 8.69 -5.62
C LEU A 131 -9.08 7.82 -6.52
N LYS A 132 -7.97 8.39 -6.98
CA LYS A 132 -6.90 7.63 -7.61
C LYS A 132 -6.05 7.05 -6.50
N MET A 133 -6.07 5.73 -6.36
CA MET A 133 -5.07 5.07 -5.53
C MET A 133 -3.69 5.38 -6.13
N PRO A 134 -2.69 5.73 -5.31
CA PRO A 134 -1.34 5.90 -5.81
C PRO A 134 -0.91 4.59 -6.49
N ASP A 135 -0.30 4.69 -7.67
CA ASP A 135 0.23 3.52 -8.37
C ASP A 135 1.19 2.78 -7.41
N GLU A 136 1.16 1.45 -7.40
CA GLU A 136 2.12 0.65 -6.62
C GLU A 136 3.56 1.05 -6.97
N ASN A 137 3.80 1.43 -8.23
CA ASN A 137 5.08 1.97 -8.67
C ASN A 137 5.43 3.31 -8.00
N ASP A 138 4.45 4.21 -7.83
CA ASP A 138 4.66 5.51 -7.19
C ASP A 138 4.98 5.34 -5.70
N LEU A 139 4.24 4.45 -5.02
CA LEU A 139 4.51 4.10 -3.62
C LEU A 139 5.92 3.51 -3.46
N LEU A 140 6.34 2.63 -4.37
CA LEU A 140 7.65 2.01 -4.32
C LEU A 140 8.77 3.02 -4.61
N GLN A 141 8.58 3.93 -5.57
CA GLN A 141 9.53 5.02 -5.83
C GLN A 141 9.67 5.95 -4.62
N ALA A 142 8.56 6.35 -3.99
CA ALA A 142 8.59 7.16 -2.77
C ALA A 142 9.35 6.45 -1.63
N ARG A 143 9.17 5.12 -1.51
CA ARG A 143 9.92 4.31 -0.54
C ARG A 143 11.42 4.30 -0.81
N ILE A 144 11.83 4.16 -2.07
CA ILE A 144 13.25 4.18 -2.47
C ILE A 144 13.85 5.55 -2.15
N LEU A 145 13.16 6.65 -2.52
CA LEU A 145 13.63 8.00 -2.23
C LEU A 145 13.84 8.23 -0.72
N LYS A 146 12.89 7.79 0.10
CA LYS A 146 13.02 7.83 1.57
C LYS A 146 14.22 7.03 2.09
N GLN A 147 14.54 5.89 1.49
CA GLN A 147 15.76 5.15 1.85
C GLN A 147 17.03 5.93 1.49
N ILE A 148 17.06 6.57 0.33
CA ILE A 148 18.22 7.37 -0.10
C ILE A 148 18.42 8.58 0.81
N GLU A 149 17.35 9.22 1.26
CA GLU A 149 17.41 10.35 2.21
C GLU A 149 18.06 9.96 3.54
N GLN A 150 17.86 8.71 4.00
CA GLN A 150 18.48 8.18 5.22
C GLN A 150 19.98 7.91 5.08
N ILE A 151 20.53 7.92 3.86
CA ILE A 151 21.96 7.71 3.63
C ILE A 151 22.72 9.00 3.99
N PRO A 152 23.88 8.91 4.69
CA PRO A 152 24.72 10.05 5.00
C PRO A 152 25.11 10.86 3.75
N ALA A 153 25.25 12.18 3.92
CA ALA A 153 25.36 13.13 2.80
C ALA A 153 26.53 12.83 1.84
N GLY A 154 27.68 12.42 2.38
CA GLY A 154 28.88 12.10 1.59
C GLY A 154 28.68 10.89 0.64
N PHE A 155 27.70 10.04 0.91
CA PHE A 155 27.38 8.88 0.09
C PHE A 155 26.12 9.07 -0.78
N ARG A 156 25.20 9.94 -0.36
CA ARG A 156 23.89 10.09 -1.00
C ARG A 156 23.94 10.40 -2.50
N ARG A 157 24.90 11.23 -2.94
CA ARG A 157 25.00 11.69 -4.33
C ARG A 157 25.14 10.53 -5.33
N LEU A 158 26.05 9.58 -5.07
CA LEU A 158 26.27 8.46 -6.00
C LEU A 158 25.06 7.52 -6.05
N VAL A 159 24.43 7.27 -4.90
CA VAL A 159 23.23 6.42 -4.81
C VAL A 159 22.06 7.04 -5.58
N ASN A 160 21.89 8.37 -5.49
CA ASN A 160 20.94 9.10 -6.32
C ASN A 160 21.26 8.97 -7.82
N ILE A 161 22.53 9.12 -8.22
CA ILE A 161 22.93 8.94 -9.62
C ILE A 161 22.62 7.53 -10.12
N TYR A 162 22.85 6.51 -9.29
CA TYR A 162 22.48 5.13 -9.59
C TYR A 162 20.98 4.98 -9.80
N TYR A 163 20.17 5.43 -8.84
CA TYR A 163 18.72 5.39 -8.90
C TYR A 163 18.18 6.04 -10.18
N GLN A 164 18.60 7.27 -10.48
CA GLN A 164 18.17 8.00 -11.68
C GLN A 164 18.59 7.29 -12.96
N THR A 165 19.83 6.77 -13.04
CA THR A 165 20.30 6.03 -14.21
C THR A 165 19.47 4.76 -14.46
N ARG A 166 19.06 4.06 -13.41
CA ARG A 166 18.25 2.83 -13.51
C ARG A 166 16.79 3.15 -13.84
N LEU A 167 16.24 4.23 -13.32
CA LEU A 167 14.92 4.75 -13.69
C LEU A 167 14.86 5.15 -15.17
N GLU A 168 15.85 5.91 -15.64
CA GLU A 168 15.94 6.28 -17.06
C GLU A 168 16.00 5.04 -17.96
N LEU A 169 16.79 4.04 -17.57
CA LEU A 169 16.85 2.76 -18.28
C LEU A 169 15.47 2.10 -18.32
N ARG A 170 14.80 1.93 -17.16
CA ARG A 170 13.45 1.36 -17.08
C ARG A 170 12.47 2.11 -17.98
N ASN A 171 12.46 3.43 -17.93
CA ASN A 171 11.54 4.26 -18.72
C ASN A 171 11.78 4.08 -20.22
N ARG A 172 13.05 3.94 -20.66
CA ARG A 172 13.38 3.60 -22.05
C ARG A 172 12.87 2.21 -22.43
N GLN A 173 13.08 1.19 -21.58
CA GLN A 173 12.60 -0.17 -21.82
C GLN A 173 11.07 -0.23 -21.95
N ILE A 174 10.36 0.51 -21.09
CA ILE A 174 8.90 0.66 -21.17
C ILE A 174 8.50 1.34 -22.48
N SER A 175 9.16 2.45 -22.83
CA SER A 175 8.84 3.17 -24.08
C SER A 175 9.10 2.34 -25.34
N HIS A 176 10.01 1.37 -25.25
CA HIS A 176 10.34 0.43 -26.33
C HIS A 176 9.50 -0.86 -26.28
N ASN A 177 8.50 -0.94 -25.38
CA ASN A 177 7.66 -2.13 -25.19
C ASN A 177 8.44 -3.42 -24.93
N GLU A 178 9.55 -3.34 -24.18
CA GLU A 178 10.26 -4.56 -23.76
C GLU A 178 9.33 -5.45 -22.91
N ALA A 179 9.38 -6.76 -23.14
CA ALA A 179 8.49 -7.72 -22.46
C ALA A 179 8.70 -7.74 -20.94
N THR A 180 9.93 -7.51 -20.48
CA THR A 180 10.30 -7.52 -19.06
C THR A 180 11.22 -6.33 -18.74
N PRO A 181 10.67 -5.12 -18.59
CA PRO A 181 11.47 -3.96 -18.22
C PRO A 181 12.03 -4.12 -16.80
N LEU A 182 13.15 -3.45 -16.52
CA LEU A 182 13.81 -3.50 -15.22
C LEU A 182 12.83 -3.19 -14.08
N SER A 183 12.65 -4.14 -13.16
CA SER A 183 11.72 -3.99 -12.03
C SER A 183 12.19 -2.92 -11.03
N LEU A 184 11.25 -2.11 -10.54
CA LEU A 184 11.49 -1.20 -9.41
C LEU A 184 11.90 -1.96 -8.14
N GLN A 185 11.50 -3.22 -7.97
CA GLN A 185 11.93 -4.04 -6.84
C GLN A 185 13.41 -4.41 -6.91
N THR A 186 13.94 -4.62 -8.12
CA THR A 186 15.38 -4.80 -8.32
C THR A 186 16.13 -3.54 -7.90
N ILE A 187 15.68 -2.38 -8.36
CA ILE A 187 16.27 -1.09 -7.98
C ILE A 187 16.21 -0.90 -6.45
N ASN A 188 15.06 -1.15 -5.82
CA ASN A 188 14.91 -1.08 -4.37
C ASN A 188 15.86 -2.02 -3.61
N SER A 189 16.07 -3.24 -4.13
CA SER A 189 17.00 -4.21 -3.55
C SER A 189 18.45 -3.72 -3.62
N ASP A 190 18.86 -3.19 -4.77
CA ASP A 190 20.19 -2.61 -4.98
C ASP A 190 20.44 -1.44 -3.98
N ILE A 191 19.49 -0.51 -3.89
CA ILE A 191 19.57 0.63 -2.95
C ILE A 191 19.64 0.15 -1.49
N GLY A 192 18.88 -0.90 -1.14
CA GLY A 192 18.93 -1.52 0.17
C GLY A 192 20.31 -2.10 0.50
N ILE A 193 20.98 -2.74 -0.46
CA ILE A 193 22.35 -3.24 -0.33
C ILE A 193 23.32 -2.08 -0.11
N PHE A 194 23.24 -1.01 -0.92
CA PHE A 194 24.12 0.15 -0.79
C PHE A 194 23.92 0.88 0.53
N SER A 195 22.67 1.05 0.97
CA SER A 195 22.36 1.64 2.27
C SER A 195 22.93 0.80 3.41
N ARG A 196 22.84 -0.54 3.33
CA ARG A 196 23.42 -1.44 4.33
C ARG A 196 24.94 -1.33 4.38
N PHE A 197 25.60 -1.28 3.23
CA PHE A 197 27.05 -1.09 3.15
C PHE A 197 27.47 0.25 3.77
N VAL A 198 26.78 1.34 3.44
CA VAL A 198 27.10 2.66 4.00
C VAL A 198 26.85 2.72 5.50
N LYS A 199 25.76 2.12 6.01
CA LYS A 199 25.51 2.05 7.46
C LYS A 199 26.57 1.24 8.19
N TRP A 200 27.07 0.18 7.57
CA TRP A 200 28.17 -0.60 8.11
C TRP A 200 29.47 0.22 8.16
N LEU A 201 29.80 0.97 7.10
CA LEU A 201 30.93 1.90 7.11
C LEU A 201 30.79 2.96 8.20
N ASP A 202 29.61 3.57 8.34
CA ASP A 202 29.34 4.59 9.36
C ASP A 202 29.50 4.05 10.79
N HIS A 203 29.29 2.75 11.00
CA HIS A 203 29.43 2.09 12.30
C HIS A 203 30.87 1.62 12.58
N GLU A 204 31.50 0.89 11.64
CA GLU A 204 32.81 0.25 11.84
C GLU A 204 34.01 1.11 11.38
N HIS A 205 33.79 2.06 10.45
CA HIS A 205 34.83 2.83 9.76
C HIS A 205 34.46 4.32 9.65
N GLN A 206 34.33 4.99 10.80
CA GLN A 206 33.89 6.39 10.88
C GLN A 206 34.81 7.36 10.10
N GLU A 207 36.05 6.99 9.82
CA GLU A 207 36.98 7.72 8.97
C GLU A 207 36.53 7.81 7.49
N VAL A 208 35.68 6.86 7.05
CA VAL A 208 35.19 6.79 5.68
C VAL A 208 33.92 7.63 5.56
N SER A 209 34.08 8.93 5.31
CA SER A 209 32.95 9.87 5.17
C SER A 209 32.37 9.97 3.76
N SER A 210 32.99 9.37 2.74
CA SER A 210 32.54 9.43 1.35
C SER A 210 33.03 8.26 0.50
N TRP A 211 32.41 8.06 -0.68
CA TRP A 211 32.79 7.02 -1.62
C TRP A 211 34.26 7.06 -2.09
N ASN A 212 34.91 8.24 -2.06
CA ASN A 212 36.32 8.38 -2.45
C ASN A 212 37.30 7.77 -1.44
N LEU A 213 36.87 7.65 -0.19
CA LEU A 213 37.69 7.12 0.91
C LEU A 213 37.49 5.61 1.09
N VAL A 214 36.55 5.01 0.35
CA VAL A 214 36.32 3.57 0.38
C VAL A 214 37.52 2.87 -0.29
N GLN A 215 38.14 1.96 0.45
CA GLN A 215 39.25 1.13 -0.01
C GLN A 215 38.79 -0.32 -0.21
N GLU A 216 39.65 -1.12 -0.83
CA GLU A 216 39.37 -2.53 -1.08
C GLU A 216 39.19 -3.34 0.21
N SER A 217 39.96 -3.05 1.26
CA SER A 217 39.83 -3.67 2.59
C SER A 217 38.40 -3.53 3.13
N HIS A 218 37.84 -2.33 3.10
CA HIS A 218 36.48 -2.08 3.61
C HIS A 218 35.43 -2.90 2.84
N VAL A 219 35.55 -2.99 1.51
CA VAL A 219 34.61 -3.79 0.70
C VAL A 219 34.79 -5.28 1.01
N HIS A 220 36.04 -5.75 1.15
CA HIS A 220 36.32 -7.14 1.48
C HIS A 220 35.76 -7.53 2.85
N GLU A 221 36.02 -6.74 3.88
CA GLU A 221 35.54 -6.96 5.24
C GLU A 221 34.01 -7.01 5.30
N PHE A 222 33.33 -6.06 4.65
CA PHE A 222 31.87 -6.09 4.55
C PHE A 222 31.34 -7.38 3.89
N LEU A 223 31.97 -7.81 2.79
CA LEU A 223 31.57 -9.03 2.08
C LEU A 223 31.76 -10.29 2.93
N LEU A 224 32.75 -10.32 3.82
CA LEU A 224 32.99 -11.45 4.72
C LEU A 224 31.88 -11.65 5.75
N ILE A 225 31.19 -10.57 6.16
CA ILE A 225 30.06 -10.62 7.10
C ILE A 225 28.83 -11.28 6.47
N LEU A 226 28.74 -11.29 5.14
CA LEU A 226 27.61 -11.86 4.42
C LEU A 226 27.72 -13.38 4.26
N THR A 227 26.54 -14.02 4.18
CA THR A 227 26.45 -15.44 3.81
C THR A 227 27.05 -15.67 2.42
N PRO A 228 27.63 -16.85 2.12
CA PRO A 228 28.29 -17.10 0.84
C PRO A 228 27.43 -16.76 -0.38
N HIS A 229 26.15 -17.17 -0.36
CA HIS A 229 25.21 -16.89 -1.45
C HIS A 229 25.00 -15.38 -1.67
N ASN A 230 24.75 -14.63 -0.60
CA ASN A 230 24.52 -13.19 -0.69
C ASN A 230 25.80 -12.42 -1.02
N ARG A 231 26.96 -12.93 -0.61
CA ARG A 231 28.27 -12.33 -0.88
C ARG A 231 28.49 -12.11 -2.36
N GLU A 232 28.19 -13.11 -3.20
CA GLU A 232 28.42 -13.02 -4.64
C GLU A 232 27.47 -12.04 -5.33
N ILE A 233 26.20 -12.01 -4.90
CA ILE A 233 25.19 -11.06 -5.38
C ILE A 233 25.62 -9.63 -5.03
N VAL A 234 25.86 -9.37 -3.74
CA VAL A 234 26.26 -8.05 -3.24
C VAL A 234 27.58 -7.59 -3.87
N ARG A 235 28.53 -8.49 -4.07
CA ARG A 235 29.79 -8.19 -4.77
C ARG A 235 29.54 -7.68 -6.18
N LYS A 236 28.67 -8.33 -6.95
CA LYS A 236 28.31 -7.89 -8.31
C LYS A 236 27.63 -6.52 -8.28
N ASP A 237 26.70 -6.30 -7.36
CA ASP A 237 25.96 -5.04 -7.27
C ASP A 237 26.86 -3.86 -6.87
N LEU A 238 27.73 -4.06 -5.87
CA LEU A 238 28.74 -3.06 -5.48
C LEU A 238 29.70 -2.75 -6.63
N TYR A 239 30.12 -3.78 -7.38
CA TYR A 239 31.01 -3.58 -8.53
C TYR A 239 30.33 -2.77 -9.65
N VAL A 240 29.05 -3.01 -9.92
CA VAL A 240 28.26 -2.22 -10.86
C VAL A 240 28.15 -0.76 -10.38
N LEU A 241 27.90 -0.55 -9.08
CA LEU A 241 27.87 0.78 -8.48
C LEU A 241 29.21 1.51 -8.63
N PHE A 242 30.33 0.88 -8.30
CA PHE A 242 31.65 1.50 -8.42
C PHE A 242 32.07 1.75 -9.88
N LYS A 243 31.68 0.87 -10.81
CA LYS A 243 31.85 1.12 -12.25
C LYS A 243 31.08 2.37 -12.68
N LEU A 244 29.83 2.52 -12.25
CA LEU A 244 29.05 3.72 -12.52
C LEU A 244 29.69 4.95 -11.89
N ALA A 245 30.15 4.84 -10.64
CA ALA A 245 30.81 5.91 -9.90
C ALA A 245 32.06 6.42 -10.63
N ARG A 246 32.91 5.51 -11.12
CA ARG A 246 34.09 5.86 -11.90
C ARG A 246 33.72 6.54 -13.22
N ARG A 247 32.73 6.00 -13.96
CA ARG A 247 32.23 6.61 -15.20
C ARG A 247 31.67 8.03 -14.99
N ARG A 248 31.01 8.25 -13.85
CA ARG A 248 30.43 9.54 -13.46
C ARG A 248 31.39 10.43 -12.67
N LYS A 249 32.67 10.06 -12.56
CA LYS A 249 33.73 10.79 -11.83
C LYS A 249 33.40 11.06 -10.35
N ALA A 250 32.58 10.20 -9.74
CA ALA A 250 32.28 10.27 -8.30
C ALA A 250 33.41 9.64 -7.47
N ILE A 251 34.17 8.71 -8.06
CA ILE A 251 35.37 8.11 -7.47
C ILE A 251 36.54 8.11 -8.46
N THR A 252 37.76 8.10 -7.93
CA THR A 252 39.01 8.08 -8.72
C THR A 252 39.43 6.66 -9.14
N HIS A 253 39.18 5.68 -8.29
CA HIS A 253 39.52 4.27 -8.50
C HIS A 253 38.34 3.37 -8.11
N ILE A 254 38.32 2.14 -8.60
CA ILE A 254 37.32 1.14 -8.19
C ILE A 254 37.92 0.37 -7.00
N PRO A 255 37.33 0.42 -5.79
CA PRO A 255 37.86 -0.23 -4.60
C PRO A 255 37.50 -1.73 -4.58
N MET A 256 37.68 -2.42 -5.71
CA MET A 256 37.44 -3.84 -5.87
C MET A 256 38.37 -4.40 -6.94
N THR A 257 39.06 -5.49 -6.63
CA THR A 257 39.79 -6.28 -7.62
C THR A 257 38.86 -7.27 -8.33
N ASN A 258 39.28 -7.72 -9.52
CA ASN A 258 38.61 -8.83 -10.22
C ASN A 258 38.90 -10.13 -9.47
N TYR A 259 38.11 -10.45 -8.44
CA TYR A 259 38.12 -11.78 -7.85
C TYR A 259 37.54 -12.79 -8.86
N PRO A 260 38.17 -13.95 -9.06
CA PRO A 260 37.54 -15.03 -9.82
C PRO A 260 36.22 -15.40 -9.12
N ALA A 261 35.13 -15.45 -9.89
CA ALA A 261 33.83 -15.85 -9.35
C ALA A 261 33.98 -17.27 -8.79
N ARG A 262 33.75 -17.45 -7.49
CA ARG A 262 33.70 -18.80 -6.91
C ARG A 262 32.31 -19.36 -7.18
N GLU A 263 32.23 -20.42 -7.98
CA GLU A 263 31.01 -21.21 -8.07
C GLU A 263 30.73 -21.80 -6.69
N LEU A 264 29.59 -21.44 -6.11
CA LEU A 264 29.12 -22.05 -4.86
C LEU A 264 28.41 -23.36 -5.22
N PRO A 265 28.62 -24.42 -4.43
CA PRO A 265 27.83 -25.63 -4.61
C PRO A 265 26.34 -25.32 -4.43
N PRO A 266 25.45 -25.99 -5.19
CA PRO A 266 24.00 -25.78 -5.07
C PRO A 266 23.54 -26.01 -3.63
N VAL A 267 22.75 -25.07 -3.09
CA VAL A 267 22.30 -25.07 -1.69
C VAL A 267 21.18 -26.08 -1.43
N SER A 268 20.50 -26.52 -2.49
CA SER A 268 19.40 -27.49 -2.43
C SER A 268 19.52 -28.48 -3.58
N GLU A 269 19.48 -29.76 -3.26
CA GLU A 269 19.31 -30.80 -4.27
C GLU A 269 17.85 -30.75 -4.78
N PRO A 270 17.63 -30.85 -6.11
CA PRO A 270 16.28 -30.94 -6.63
C PRO A 270 15.62 -32.22 -6.13
N LEU A 271 14.33 -32.15 -5.77
CA LEU A 271 13.56 -33.33 -5.41
C LEU A 271 13.61 -34.35 -6.55
N SER A 272 13.95 -35.59 -6.22
CA SER A 272 13.86 -36.72 -7.14
C SER A 272 12.42 -36.95 -7.60
N MET A 273 12.23 -37.59 -8.76
CA MET A 273 10.89 -37.92 -9.26
C MET A 273 10.06 -38.75 -8.26
N THR A 274 10.72 -39.56 -7.43
CA THR A 274 10.07 -40.32 -6.35
C THR A 274 9.57 -39.41 -5.23
N GLU A 275 10.36 -38.42 -4.83
CA GLU A 275 9.97 -37.43 -3.82
C GLU A 275 8.88 -36.50 -4.33
N GLN A 276 8.97 -36.04 -5.59
CA GLN A 276 7.92 -35.24 -6.22
C GLN A 276 6.59 -35.99 -6.26
N LYS A 277 6.59 -37.29 -6.63
CA LYS A 277 5.39 -38.14 -6.59
C LYS A 277 4.84 -38.30 -5.17
N ARG A 278 5.70 -38.39 -4.15
CA ARG A 278 5.29 -38.48 -2.75
C ARG A 278 4.62 -37.18 -2.28
N VAL A 279 5.20 -36.03 -2.59
CA VAL A 279 4.62 -34.70 -2.28
C VAL A 279 3.27 -34.53 -2.98
N ALA A 280 3.18 -34.89 -4.27
CA ALA A 280 1.92 -34.82 -5.01
C ALA A 280 0.81 -35.68 -4.39
N ARG A 281 1.12 -36.89 -3.92
CA ARG A 281 0.14 -37.75 -3.21
C ARG A 281 -0.32 -37.13 -1.89
N ILE A 282 0.58 -36.53 -1.12
CA ILE A 282 0.24 -35.87 0.15
C ILE A 282 -0.71 -34.69 -0.11
N LEU A 283 -0.43 -33.86 -1.13
CA LEU A 283 -1.27 -32.72 -1.50
C LEU A 283 -2.68 -33.13 -1.97
N LEU A 284 -2.78 -34.26 -2.67
CA LEU A 284 -4.07 -34.81 -3.12
C LEU A 284 -4.90 -35.45 -1.99
N GLN A 285 -4.27 -35.86 -0.90
CA GLN A 285 -4.94 -36.44 0.28
C GLN A 285 -5.31 -35.40 1.35
N SER A 286 -4.89 -34.14 1.18
CA SER A 286 -5.16 -33.03 2.11
C SER A 286 -6.22 -32.05 1.59
N ILE A 287 -6.92 -32.43 0.51
CA ILE A 287 -8.16 -31.83 0.00
C ILE A 287 -9.30 -32.79 0.32
#